data_AF-A0A2X2XVP7-F1
#
_entry.id   AF-A0A2X2XVP7-F1
#
_cell.length_a   1.000
_cell.length_b   1.000
_cell.length_c   1.000
_cell.angle_alpha   90.00
_cell.angle_beta   90.00
_cell.angle_gamma   90.00
#
_symmetry.space_group_name_H-M   'P 1'
#
loop_
_entity.id
_entity.type
_entity.pdbx_description
1 polymer ?
#
loop_
_entity_poly.entity_id
_entity_poly.type
_entity_poly.pdbx_seq_one_letter_code
_entity_poly.pdbx_strand_id
1 'polypeptide(L)'
;MKIGYACTPITTNARTNRRILLKDFSKDKFLSITKQNLDDLQKILEWNIKNNIYLFRIGSDIIPLGSHEINNMSWQKEFKDELETIGTFIKNNNIRVSMHPGQYTVINTPKEDVLYKSIKDIEYHCEFLDSLKVDYKNKIILHIGGVYGDKKLANENFLKGFKKLSDSSKKRLVIENDERNFSLDDVLDISSKLNIPVIFDNLHNICYGDNSYSLKEIYSLVIKTWNKELDGNMKVHYSEQDIFKKKGSHSPSISINSFLEYYEEVKEFSPDIMLEVKDKDISAIKCINSLKEINKTLNSKAYREEIENYKLLLLQYDKDFQKNLNSFSKGLIEFYNYLDKLLLSPKDIIGFKYSLELAFNILKDHISNRESLYFKKLINEKEYEKAKVYLTKLVKKIEFPPKELSYYISQS
;
A
#
# COMPACT_ATOMS: atom_id res chain seq x y z
N MET A 1 -7.28 9.67 13.18
CA MET A 1 -7.07 9.28 11.78
C MET A 1 -5.59 9.16 11.49
N LYS A 2 -5.19 8.05 10.87
CA LYS A 2 -3.86 7.80 10.28
C LYS A 2 -4.03 7.53 8.79
N ILE A 3 -3.10 8.01 7.97
CA ILE A 3 -3.04 7.67 6.53
C ILE A 3 -1.86 6.73 6.32
N GLY A 4 -2.07 5.71 5.50
CA GLY A 4 -1.08 4.67 5.22
C GLY A 4 -1.09 4.20 3.78
N TYR A 5 -0.13 3.33 3.47
CA TYR A 5 -0.03 2.66 2.18
C TYR A 5 0.37 1.20 2.37
N ALA A 6 0.40 0.47 1.26
CA ALA A 6 0.55 -0.97 1.26
C ALA A 6 1.88 -1.49 0.71
N CYS A 7 2.47 -2.41 1.48
CA CYS A 7 3.62 -3.21 1.11
C CYS A 7 4.89 -2.36 0.90
N THR A 8 5.42 -2.32 -0.31
CA THR A 8 6.75 -1.73 -0.56
C THR A 8 6.62 -0.27 -0.96
N PRO A 9 7.24 0.69 -0.24
CA PRO A 9 7.32 2.09 -0.68
C PRO A 9 8.07 2.23 -2.01
N ILE A 10 7.81 3.33 -2.71
CA ILE A 10 8.51 3.70 -3.95
C ILE A 10 9.75 4.54 -3.65
N THR A 11 9.76 5.31 -2.55
CA THR A 11 10.82 6.29 -2.28
C THR A 11 12.01 5.76 -1.48
N THR A 12 12.07 4.45 -1.28
CA THR A 12 13.24 3.72 -0.77
C THR A 12 13.33 2.36 -1.47
N ASN A 13 14.52 1.78 -1.60
CA ASN A 13 14.67 0.43 -2.13
C ASN A 13 14.51 -0.67 -1.07
N ALA A 14 14.26 -0.30 0.19
CA ALA A 14 13.88 -1.27 1.22
C ALA A 14 12.60 -1.99 0.80
N ARG A 15 12.60 -3.33 0.87
CA ARG A 15 11.48 -4.16 0.44
C ARG A 15 11.28 -5.37 1.34
N THR A 16 10.03 -5.79 1.49
CA THR A 16 9.63 -6.90 2.36
C THR A 16 9.08 -8.09 1.56
N ASN A 17 9.32 -8.09 0.24
CA ASN A 17 8.75 -9.06 -0.69
C ASN A 17 9.79 -9.93 -1.41
N ARG A 18 10.98 -10.10 -0.83
CA ARG A 18 11.95 -11.08 -1.35
C ARG A 18 11.37 -12.47 -1.11
N ARG A 19 11.27 -13.26 -2.17
CA ARG A 19 10.68 -14.61 -2.15
C ARG A 19 11.72 -15.69 -2.40
N ILE A 20 11.38 -16.91 -2.00
CA ILE A 20 12.13 -18.13 -2.32
C ILE A 20 11.21 -19.02 -3.16
N LEU A 21 11.72 -19.49 -4.30
CA LEU A 21 11.03 -20.53 -5.07
C LEU A 21 11.13 -21.86 -4.33
N LEU A 22 10.09 -22.68 -4.37
CA LEU A 22 10.05 -23.98 -3.67
C LEU A 22 11.28 -24.85 -3.97
N LYS A 23 11.68 -24.93 -5.24
CA LYS A 23 12.85 -25.72 -5.68
C LYS A 23 14.19 -25.22 -5.16
N ASP A 24 14.26 -23.96 -4.70
CA ASP A 24 15.48 -23.34 -4.21
C ASP A 24 15.46 -23.20 -2.68
N PHE A 25 14.51 -23.84 -1.98
CA PHE A 25 14.42 -23.75 -0.54
C PHE A 25 15.63 -24.43 0.11
N SER A 26 16.34 -23.68 0.94
CA SER A 26 17.36 -24.18 1.86
C SER A 26 17.33 -23.35 3.13
N LYS A 27 17.80 -23.93 4.25
CA LYS A 27 17.89 -23.23 5.53
C LYS A 27 18.66 -21.91 5.40
N ASP A 28 19.83 -21.93 4.78
CA ASP A 28 20.67 -20.73 4.65
C ASP A 28 20.01 -19.64 3.81
N LYS A 29 19.37 -20.04 2.70
CA LYS A 29 18.64 -19.08 1.85
C LYS A 29 17.43 -18.51 2.58
N PHE A 30 16.68 -19.36 3.30
CA PHE A 30 15.57 -18.92 4.13
C PHE A 30 16.00 -17.91 5.18
N LEU A 31 17.05 -18.22 5.95
CA LEU A 31 17.55 -17.34 6.99
C LEU A 31 18.04 -16.01 6.40
N SER A 32 18.83 -16.05 5.32
CA SER A 32 19.36 -14.85 4.67
C SER A 32 18.26 -13.94 4.12
N ILE A 33 17.25 -14.49 3.42
CA ILE A 33 16.19 -13.70 2.81
C ILE A 33 15.23 -13.16 3.89
N THR A 34 14.91 -13.96 4.90
CA THR A 34 14.06 -13.53 6.02
C THR A 34 14.72 -12.38 6.79
N LYS A 35 16.01 -12.49 7.10
CA LYS A 35 16.78 -11.42 7.75
C LYS A 35 16.72 -10.11 6.95
N GLN A 36 16.99 -10.18 5.64
CA GLN A 36 16.90 -9.00 4.76
C GLN A 36 15.51 -8.38 4.74
N ASN A 37 14.45 -9.20 4.74
CA ASN A 37 13.08 -8.71 4.76
C ASN A 37 12.74 -8.01 6.09
N LEU A 38 13.18 -8.55 7.23
CA LEU A 38 12.96 -7.95 8.55
C LEU A 38 13.75 -6.65 8.73
N ASP A 39 15.02 -6.63 8.32
CA ASP A 39 15.86 -5.42 8.37
C ASP A 39 15.26 -4.31 7.50
N ASP A 40 14.75 -4.65 6.32
CA ASP A 40 14.08 -3.68 5.44
C ASP A 40 12.72 -3.25 5.99
N LEU A 41 11.98 -4.12 6.70
CA LEU A 41 10.75 -3.70 7.39
C LEU A 41 11.07 -2.60 8.42
N GLN A 42 12.13 -2.77 9.22
CA GLN A 42 12.57 -1.75 10.18
C GLN A 42 12.89 -0.42 9.46
N LYS A 43 13.66 -0.45 8.37
CA LYS A 43 13.97 0.75 7.56
C LYS A 43 12.72 1.41 6.99
N ILE A 44 11.75 0.63 6.52
CA ILE A 44 10.47 1.16 6.00
C ILE A 44 9.68 1.86 7.12
N LEU A 45 9.64 1.28 8.33
CA LEU A 45 8.94 1.90 9.45
C LEU A 45 9.60 3.22 9.89
N GLU A 46 10.93 3.27 9.94
CA GLU A 46 11.68 4.50 10.19
C GLU A 46 11.45 5.55 9.10
N TRP A 47 11.41 5.13 7.85
CA TRP A 47 11.07 5.98 6.71
C TRP A 47 9.65 6.54 6.83
N ASN A 48 8.70 5.72 7.22
CA ASN A 48 7.31 6.12 7.42
C ASN A 48 7.20 7.21 8.49
N ILE A 49 7.88 7.06 9.63
CA ILE A 49 7.90 8.08 10.69
C ILE A 49 8.48 9.41 10.20
N LYS A 50 9.60 9.38 9.46
CA LYS A 50 10.20 10.59 8.87
C LYS A 50 9.21 11.32 7.94
N ASN A 51 8.30 10.58 7.31
CA ASN A 51 7.28 11.12 6.40
C ASN A 51 5.88 11.24 7.06
N ASN A 52 5.78 11.10 8.38
CA ASN A 52 4.52 11.20 9.15
C ASN A 52 3.45 10.16 8.78
N ILE A 53 3.87 8.99 8.30
CA ILE A 53 3.01 7.85 7.98
C ILE A 53 2.98 6.92 9.19
N TYR A 54 1.79 6.72 9.77
CA TYR A 54 1.59 5.92 10.99
C TYR A 54 0.68 4.71 10.79
N LEU A 55 0.29 4.43 9.54
CA LEU A 55 -0.48 3.24 9.16
C LEU A 55 0.27 2.52 8.04
N PHE A 56 0.45 1.21 8.15
CA PHE A 56 1.20 0.44 7.16
C PHE A 56 0.67 -0.98 7.00
N ARG A 57 0.58 -1.46 5.76
CA ARG A 57 0.27 -2.88 5.48
C ARG A 57 1.54 -3.63 5.16
N ILE A 58 1.94 -4.55 6.04
CA ILE A 58 3.11 -5.42 5.85
C ILE A 58 2.75 -6.46 4.79
N GLY A 59 3.64 -6.70 3.83
CA GLY A 59 3.44 -7.71 2.80
C GLY A 59 3.55 -9.13 3.34
N SER A 60 2.74 -10.04 2.82
CA SER A 60 2.69 -11.46 3.23
C SER A 60 3.98 -12.24 2.95
N ASP A 61 4.85 -11.72 2.10
CA ASP A 61 6.14 -12.35 1.76
C ASP A 61 7.25 -12.07 2.79
N ILE A 62 6.93 -11.36 3.88
CA ILE A 62 7.91 -10.96 4.90
C ILE A 62 8.68 -12.18 5.45
N ILE A 63 7.99 -13.29 5.68
CA ILE A 63 8.59 -14.61 5.90
C ILE A 63 8.38 -15.44 4.63
N PRO A 64 9.43 -15.74 3.84
CA PRO A 64 9.29 -16.50 2.61
C PRO A 64 8.67 -17.87 2.87
N LEU A 65 7.62 -18.22 2.12
CA LEU A 65 6.91 -19.50 2.26
C LEU A 65 6.37 -19.70 3.70
N GLY A 66 6.00 -18.61 4.39
CA GLY A 66 5.59 -18.59 5.80
C GLY A 66 4.53 -19.62 6.19
N SER A 67 3.55 -19.87 5.32
CA SER A 67 2.46 -20.83 5.53
C SER A 67 2.63 -22.17 4.82
N HIS A 68 3.69 -22.35 4.03
CA HIS A 68 3.92 -23.57 3.26
C HIS A 68 4.59 -24.64 4.12
N GLU A 69 4.20 -25.91 3.96
CA GLU A 69 4.69 -27.04 4.76
C GLU A 69 6.21 -27.27 4.68
N ILE A 70 6.84 -26.88 3.58
CA ILE A 70 8.31 -26.94 3.41
C ILE A 70 9.05 -26.05 4.41
N ASN A 71 8.40 -24.98 4.90
CA ASN A 71 8.95 -24.11 5.91
C ASN A 71 8.74 -24.73 7.30
N ASN A 72 9.64 -25.63 7.67
CA ASN A 72 9.69 -26.26 8.98
C ASN A 72 10.56 -25.49 10.00
N MET A 73 10.93 -24.25 9.68
CA MET A 73 11.82 -23.44 10.48
C MET A 73 11.07 -22.79 11.64
N SER A 74 11.67 -22.79 12.84
CA SER A 74 11.17 -22.03 13.99
C SER A 74 11.57 -20.55 13.88
N TRP A 75 11.16 -19.87 12.81
CA TRP A 75 11.59 -18.51 12.48
C TRP A 75 11.29 -17.48 13.58
N GLN A 76 10.24 -17.70 14.39
CA GLN A 76 9.91 -16.87 15.55
C GLN A 76 11.05 -16.87 16.59
N LYS A 77 11.72 -18.02 16.77
CA LYS A 77 12.83 -18.18 17.70
C LYS A 77 14.13 -17.68 17.09
N GLU A 78 14.37 -18.02 15.83
CA GLU A 78 15.60 -17.65 15.10
C GLU A 78 15.73 -16.12 14.92
N PHE A 79 14.61 -15.42 14.70
CA PHE A 79 14.56 -13.96 14.49
C PHE A 79 13.91 -13.21 15.66
N LYS A 80 13.99 -13.78 16.87
CA LYS A 80 13.32 -13.21 18.04
C LYS A 80 13.73 -11.75 18.27
N ASP A 81 15.02 -11.46 18.21
CA ASP A 81 15.55 -10.13 18.51
C ASP A 81 15.11 -9.09 17.46
N GLU A 82 15.11 -9.45 16.17
CA GLU A 82 14.59 -8.60 15.10
C GLU A 82 13.09 -8.33 15.26
N LEU A 83 12.31 -9.38 15.51
CA LEU A 83 10.85 -9.28 15.68
C LEU A 83 10.49 -8.41 16.90
N GLU A 84 11.20 -8.59 18.02
CA GLU A 84 11.01 -7.78 19.22
C GLU A 84 11.44 -6.31 19.02
N THR A 85 12.52 -6.08 18.26
CA THR A 85 12.96 -4.73 17.90
C THR A 85 11.91 -4.01 17.07
N ILE A 86 11.44 -4.64 15.99
CA ILE A 86 10.39 -4.10 15.11
C ILE A 86 9.09 -3.86 15.90
N GLY A 87 8.69 -4.83 16.72
CA GLY A 87 7.53 -4.74 17.58
C GLY A 87 7.57 -3.58 18.57
N THR A 88 8.73 -3.39 19.22
CA THR A 88 8.98 -2.27 20.14
C THR A 88 8.93 -0.95 19.40
N PHE A 89 9.53 -0.87 18.20
CA PHE A 89 9.49 0.32 17.36
C PHE A 89 8.04 0.70 16.98
N ILE A 90 7.23 -0.28 16.55
CA ILE A 90 5.81 -0.07 16.21
C ILE A 90 5.05 0.53 17.40
N LYS A 91 5.21 -0.05 18.60
CA LYS A 91 4.53 0.40 19.82
C LYS A 91 4.97 1.79 20.25
N ASN A 92 6.28 2.04 20.33
CA ASN A 92 6.83 3.31 20.79
C ASN A 92 6.45 4.49 19.89
N ASN A 93 6.25 4.23 18.60
CA ASN A 93 5.88 5.26 17.63
C ASN A 93 4.39 5.27 17.28
N ASN A 94 3.55 4.50 17.99
CA ASN A 94 2.12 4.38 17.73
C ASN A 94 1.80 4.09 16.25
N ILE A 95 2.56 3.19 15.63
CA ILE A 95 2.29 2.74 14.26
C ILE A 95 1.20 1.67 14.33
N ARG A 96 0.20 1.75 13.46
CA ARG A 96 -0.78 0.69 13.26
C ARG A 96 -0.38 -0.13 12.05
N VAL A 97 -0.21 -1.43 12.23
CA VAL A 97 0.11 -2.34 11.12
C VAL A 97 -1.05 -3.26 10.79
N SER A 98 -1.08 -3.75 9.57
CA SER A 98 -2.02 -4.77 9.12
C SER A 98 -1.39 -5.68 8.08
N MET A 99 -2.02 -6.81 7.80
CA MET A 99 -1.65 -7.69 6.69
C MET A 99 -2.90 -8.08 5.90
N HIS A 100 -2.73 -8.38 4.62
CA HIS A 100 -3.83 -8.81 3.75
C HIS A 100 -3.34 -10.04 2.96
N PRO A 101 -3.67 -11.26 3.42
CA PRO A 101 -3.36 -12.49 2.69
C PRO A 101 -3.84 -12.43 1.24
N GLY A 102 -3.12 -13.09 0.34
CA GLY A 102 -3.44 -13.05 -1.09
C GLY A 102 -4.80 -13.69 -1.44
N GLN A 103 -5.23 -13.48 -2.68
CA GLN A 103 -6.50 -13.98 -3.23
C GLN A 103 -6.75 -15.51 -3.12
N TYR A 104 -5.71 -16.29 -2.79
CA TYR A 104 -5.82 -17.75 -2.63
C TYR A 104 -6.24 -18.17 -1.22
N THR A 105 -6.26 -17.24 -0.27
CA THR A 105 -6.65 -17.49 1.12
C THR A 105 -8.15 -17.29 1.23
N VAL A 106 -8.90 -18.39 1.08
CA VAL A 106 -10.36 -18.40 1.01
C VAL A 106 -10.95 -19.43 1.96
N ILE A 107 -11.48 -18.98 3.10
CA ILE A 107 -12.03 -19.87 4.13
C ILE A 107 -13.47 -20.32 3.86
N ASN A 108 -14.10 -19.79 2.81
CA ASN A 108 -15.45 -20.19 2.39
C ASN A 108 -15.47 -21.25 1.27
N THR A 109 -14.29 -21.74 0.86
CA THR A 109 -14.14 -22.77 -0.18
C THR A 109 -14.77 -24.10 0.23
N PRO A 110 -15.44 -24.83 -0.69
CA PRO A 110 -15.93 -26.17 -0.43
C PRO A 110 -14.82 -27.24 -0.47
N LYS A 111 -13.61 -26.89 -0.94
CA LYS A 111 -12.48 -27.82 -1.06
C LYS A 111 -11.68 -27.86 0.23
N GLU A 112 -11.69 -28.99 0.93
CA GLU A 112 -11.04 -29.13 2.25
C GLU A 112 -9.52 -28.86 2.21
N ASP A 113 -8.83 -29.21 1.13
CA ASP A 113 -7.39 -28.96 0.98
C ASP A 113 -7.08 -27.46 0.86
N VAL A 114 -7.90 -26.72 0.12
CA VAL A 114 -7.80 -25.25 0.00
C VAL A 114 -8.17 -24.59 1.32
N LEU A 115 -9.19 -25.08 2.02
CA LEU A 115 -9.58 -24.58 3.33
C LEU A 115 -8.46 -24.76 4.36
N TYR A 116 -7.86 -25.94 4.41
CA TYR A 116 -6.73 -26.23 5.30
C TYR A 116 -5.55 -25.28 5.04
N LYS A 117 -5.16 -25.08 3.77
CA LYS A 117 -4.09 -24.16 3.38
C LYS A 117 -4.43 -22.70 3.71
N SER A 118 -5.69 -22.30 3.51
CA SER A 118 -6.15 -20.94 3.83
C SER A 118 -6.12 -20.65 5.33
N ILE A 119 -6.52 -21.64 6.15
CA ILE A 119 -6.40 -21.54 7.61
C ILE A 119 -4.93 -21.40 8.01
N LYS A 120 -4.05 -22.26 7.48
CA LYS A 120 -2.60 -22.18 7.74
C LYS A 120 -2.01 -20.82 7.35
N ASP A 121 -2.48 -20.25 6.25
CA ASP A 121 -2.05 -18.92 5.82
C ASP A 121 -2.50 -17.82 6.79
N ILE A 122 -3.75 -17.83 7.24
CA ILE A 122 -4.23 -16.87 8.25
C ILE A 122 -3.48 -17.02 9.58
N GLU A 123 -3.28 -18.26 10.05
CA GLU A 123 -2.52 -18.50 11.28
C GLU A 123 -1.08 -18.01 11.16
N TYR A 124 -0.42 -18.20 10.01
CA TYR A 124 0.91 -17.63 9.76
C TYR A 124 0.93 -16.11 9.94
N HIS A 125 -0.04 -15.39 9.35
CA HIS A 125 -0.12 -13.94 9.48
C HIS A 125 -0.37 -13.52 10.95
N CYS A 126 -1.17 -14.30 11.68
CA CYS A 126 -1.41 -14.06 13.11
C CYS A 126 -0.13 -14.30 13.94
N GLU A 127 0.55 -15.42 13.72
CA GLU A 127 1.82 -15.75 14.38
C GLU A 127 2.89 -14.68 14.12
N PHE A 128 2.95 -14.11 12.91
CA PHE A 128 3.86 -13.02 12.62
C PHE A 128 3.56 -11.78 13.46
N LEU A 129 2.30 -11.34 13.51
CA LEU A 129 1.88 -10.20 14.34
C LEU A 129 2.07 -10.48 15.85
N ASP A 130 1.79 -11.70 16.30
CA ASP A 130 2.00 -12.11 17.69
C ASP A 130 3.49 -12.11 18.06
N SER A 131 4.37 -12.49 17.11
CA SER A 131 5.83 -12.44 17.30
C SER A 131 6.38 -11.01 17.40
N LEU A 132 5.72 -10.03 16.78
CA LEU A 132 6.00 -8.61 16.99
C LEU A 132 5.51 -8.10 18.36
N LYS A 133 4.78 -8.91 19.13
CA LYS A 133 4.17 -8.52 20.42
C LYS A 133 3.34 -7.24 20.31
N VAL A 134 2.58 -7.11 19.21
CA VAL A 134 1.64 -6.01 18.98
C VAL A 134 0.22 -6.44 19.34
N ASP A 135 -0.61 -5.50 19.79
CA ASP A 135 -1.98 -5.78 20.22
C ASP A 135 -2.92 -6.14 19.05
N TYR A 136 -4.18 -6.48 19.38
CA TYR A 136 -5.20 -6.88 18.43
C TYR A 136 -5.76 -5.74 17.57
N LYS A 137 -5.33 -4.48 17.76
CA LYS A 137 -5.65 -3.36 16.85
C LYS A 137 -4.96 -3.50 15.50
N ASN A 138 -3.98 -4.40 15.41
CA ASN A 138 -3.26 -4.78 14.22
C ASN A 138 -3.94 -5.98 13.57
N LYS A 139 -4.54 -5.75 12.39
CA LYS A 139 -5.56 -6.61 11.80
C LYS A 139 -5.07 -7.41 10.59
N ILE A 140 -5.74 -8.53 10.32
CA ILE A 140 -5.60 -9.36 9.13
C ILE A 140 -6.87 -9.17 8.30
N ILE A 141 -6.74 -8.61 7.10
CA ILE A 141 -7.88 -8.30 6.23
C ILE A 141 -8.13 -9.50 5.31
N LEU A 142 -9.38 -9.91 5.13
CA LEU A 142 -9.75 -10.98 4.22
C LEU A 142 -10.99 -10.61 3.41
N HIS A 143 -11.00 -10.92 2.11
CA HIS A 143 -12.26 -10.98 1.38
C HIS A 143 -13.03 -12.26 1.76
N ILE A 144 -14.34 -12.29 1.49
CA ILE A 144 -15.15 -13.48 1.79
C ILE A 144 -14.75 -14.66 0.89
N GLY A 145 -14.47 -14.40 -0.38
CA GLY A 145 -13.96 -15.39 -1.34
C GLY A 145 -14.86 -15.58 -2.56
N GLY A 146 -15.09 -16.83 -2.96
CA GLY A 146 -15.92 -17.15 -4.14
C GLY A 146 -17.38 -17.43 -3.78
N VAL A 147 -18.30 -17.23 -4.74
CA VAL A 147 -19.72 -17.59 -4.59
C VAL A 147 -19.97 -19.10 -4.77
N TYR A 148 -19.11 -19.79 -5.53
CA TYR A 148 -19.22 -21.23 -5.81
C TYR A 148 -20.61 -21.71 -6.27
N GLY A 149 -21.34 -20.85 -6.98
CA GLY A 149 -22.69 -21.13 -7.51
C GLY A 149 -23.85 -20.83 -6.55
N ASP A 150 -23.60 -20.67 -5.25
CA ASP A 150 -24.63 -20.36 -4.24
C ASP A 150 -24.05 -19.44 -3.15
N LYS A 151 -24.47 -18.17 -3.19
CA LYS A 151 -24.00 -17.13 -2.26
C LYS A 151 -24.40 -17.42 -0.81
N LYS A 152 -25.60 -17.97 -0.58
CA LYS A 152 -26.07 -18.27 0.78
C LYS A 152 -25.23 -19.39 1.39
N LEU A 153 -24.98 -20.45 0.62
CA LEU A 153 -24.10 -21.53 1.03
C LEU A 153 -22.65 -21.04 1.23
N ALA A 154 -22.16 -20.13 0.37
CA ALA A 154 -20.83 -19.53 0.52
C ALA A 154 -20.70 -18.75 1.83
N ASN A 155 -21.73 -17.98 2.23
CA ASN A 155 -21.77 -17.30 3.53
C ASN A 155 -21.72 -18.31 4.68
N GLU A 156 -22.56 -19.36 4.65
CA GLU A 156 -22.55 -20.41 5.67
C GLU A 156 -21.19 -21.12 5.77
N ASN A 157 -20.52 -21.35 4.64
CA ASN A 157 -19.19 -21.93 4.60
C ASN A 157 -18.14 -20.98 5.18
N PHE A 158 -18.24 -19.66 4.94
CA PHE A 158 -17.37 -18.69 5.59
C PHE A 158 -17.49 -18.77 7.12
N LEU A 159 -18.72 -18.83 7.64
CA LEU A 159 -18.98 -18.99 9.08
C LEU A 159 -18.35 -20.29 9.64
N LYS A 160 -18.46 -21.41 8.90
CA LYS A 160 -17.83 -22.69 9.28
C LYS A 160 -16.30 -22.60 9.24
N GLY A 161 -15.73 -22.01 8.20
CA GLY A 161 -14.30 -21.79 8.06
C GLY A 161 -13.72 -20.91 9.17
N PHE A 162 -14.41 -19.81 9.49
CA PHE A 162 -14.03 -18.91 10.57
C PHE A 162 -13.97 -19.62 11.93
N LYS A 163 -14.91 -20.53 12.21
CA LYS A 163 -14.89 -21.32 13.47
C LYS A 163 -13.64 -22.18 13.62
N LYS A 164 -13.01 -22.61 12.52
CA LYS A 164 -11.77 -23.42 12.52
C LYS A 164 -10.50 -22.59 12.84
N LEU A 165 -10.58 -21.26 12.83
CA LEU A 165 -9.45 -20.39 13.19
C LEU A 165 -9.19 -20.40 14.71
N SER A 166 -7.94 -20.15 15.09
CA SER A 166 -7.56 -19.92 16.48
C SER A 166 -8.22 -18.65 17.04
N ASP A 167 -8.35 -18.56 18.37
CA ASP A 167 -8.92 -17.36 19.01
C ASP A 167 -8.09 -16.10 18.75
N SER A 168 -6.77 -16.24 18.60
CA SER A 168 -5.89 -15.11 18.24
C SER A 168 -6.21 -14.61 16.82
N SER A 169 -6.30 -15.54 15.86
CA SER A 169 -6.68 -15.23 14.47
C SER A 169 -8.07 -14.61 14.38
N LYS A 170 -9.07 -15.16 15.11
CA LYS A 170 -10.43 -14.59 15.17
C LYS A 170 -10.45 -13.15 15.68
N LYS A 171 -9.62 -12.80 16.68
CA LYS A 171 -9.50 -11.42 17.20
C LYS A 171 -8.83 -10.45 16.23
N ARG A 172 -7.98 -10.95 15.33
CA ARG A 172 -7.28 -10.13 14.32
C ARG A 172 -8.03 -10.01 13.00
N LEU A 173 -8.89 -10.97 12.66
CA LEU A 173 -9.54 -11.00 11.36
C LEU A 173 -10.55 -9.86 11.22
N VAL A 174 -10.52 -9.20 10.07
CA VAL A 174 -11.53 -8.25 9.60
C VAL A 174 -11.88 -8.60 8.17
N ILE A 175 -13.10 -8.32 7.75
CA ILE A 175 -13.60 -8.67 6.41
C ILE A 175 -13.83 -7.43 5.55
N GLU A 176 -13.63 -7.58 4.25
CA GLU A 176 -13.68 -6.48 3.28
C GLU A 176 -14.68 -6.78 2.16
N ASN A 177 -15.50 -5.79 1.79
CA ASN A 177 -16.36 -5.87 0.60
C ASN A 177 -15.51 -5.96 -0.67
N ASP A 178 -16.01 -6.65 -1.70
CA ASP A 178 -15.28 -6.83 -2.96
C ASP A 178 -16.07 -6.30 -4.16
N GLU A 179 -15.44 -6.27 -5.32
CA GLU A 179 -15.98 -5.60 -6.50
C GLU A 179 -16.95 -6.46 -7.33
N ARG A 180 -17.25 -7.70 -6.94
CA ARG A 180 -17.99 -8.67 -7.77
C ARG A 180 -18.97 -9.58 -7.03
N ASN A 181 -18.50 -10.20 -5.96
CA ASN A 181 -19.14 -11.33 -5.30
C ASN A 181 -19.88 -10.88 -4.05
N PHE A 182 -19.23 -10.15 -3.15
CA PHE A 182 -19.77 -9.79 -1.84
C PHE A 182 -19.84 -8.27 -1.64
N SER A 183 -21.07 -7.77 -1.60
CA SER A 183 -21.42 -6.36 -1.38
C SER A 183 -21.14 -5.91 0.06
N LEU A 184 -21.35 -4.62 0.34
CA LEU A 184 -21.34 -4.09 1.71
C LEU A 184 -22.37 -4.80 2.61
N ASP A 185 -23.60 -4.98 2.14
CA ASP A 185 -24.66 -5.65 2.92
C ASP A 185 -24.30 -7.11 3.22
N ASP A 186 -23.69 -7.82 2.27
CA ASP A 186 -23.23 -9.20 2.48
C ASP A 186 -22.19 -9.29 3.61
N VAL A 187 -21.20 -8.38 3.61
CA VAL A 187 -20.16 -8.38 4.66
C VAL A 187 -20.70 -7.88 6.00
N LEU A 188 -21.67 -6.95 6.03
CA LEU A 188 -22.34 -6.52 7.25
C LEU A 188 -23.19 -7.66 7.86
N ASP A 189 -23.89 -8.45 7.05
CA ASP A 189 -24.62 -9.64 7.50
C ASP A 189 -23.67 -10.66 8.16
N ILE A 190 -22.54 -10.97 7.52
CA ILE A 190 -21.52 -11.86 8.08
C ILE A 190 -20.93 -11.28 9.38
N SER A 191 -20.62 -9.98 9.37
CA SER A 191 -20.11 -9.25 10.54
C SER A 191 -21.05 -9.39 11.73
N SER A 192 -22.35 -9.22 11.54
CA SER A 192 -23.35 -9.34 12.62
C SER A 192 -23.39 -10.74 13.25
N LYS A 193 -23.15 -11.79 12.46
CA LYS A 193 -23.20 -13.19 12.92
C LYS A 193 -21.93 -13.64 13.63
N LEU A 194 -20.78 -13.06 13.26
CA LEU A 194 -19.47 -13.44 13.78
C LEU A 194 -18.87 -12.41 14.75
N ASN A 195 -19.49 -11.23 14.86
CA ASN A 195 -18.96 -10.07 15.59
C ASN A 195 -17.53 -9.70 15.13
N ILE A 196 -17.34 -9.62 13.81
CA ILE A 196 -16.05 -9.27 13.19
C ILE A 196 -16.11 -7.90 12.53
N PRO A 197 -15.09 -7.05 12.65
CA PRO A 197 -15.11 -5.73 12.01
C PRO A 197 -15.09 -5.79 10.49
N VAL A 198 -15.72 -4.79 9.86
CA VAL A 198 -15.75 -4.61 8.40
C VAL A 198 -14.78 -3.51 7.98
N ILE A 199 -13.92 -3.79 7.01
CA ILE A 199 -13.18 -2.80 6.23
C ILE A 199 -14.08 -2.41 5.05
N PHE A 200 -14.40 -1.12 4.94
CA PHE A 200 -15.02 -0.59 3.74
C PHE A 200 -13.95 -0.22 2.71
N ASP A 201 -14.05 -0.76 1.50
CA ASP A 201 -13.32 -0.32 0.32
C ASP A 201 -14.26 0.43 -0.64
N ASN A 202 -13.94 1.70 -0.90
CA ASN A 202 -14.76 2.58 -1.71
C ASN A 202 -14.77 2.19 -3.19
N LEU A 203 -13.63 1.78 -3.75
CA LEU A 203 -13.52 1.44 -5.17
C LEU A 203 -14.22 0.11 -5.44
N HIS A 204 -14.11 -0.86 -4.53
CA HIS A 204 -14.88 -2.09 -4.59
C HIS A 204 -16.39 -1.81 -4.58
N ASN A 205 -16.88 -0.93 -3.70
CA ASN A 205 -18.29 -0.58 -3.64
C ASN A 205 -18.79 0.06 -4.95
N ILE A 206 -18.05 1.06 -5.45
CA ILE A 206 -18.33 1.70 -6.76
C ILE A 206 -18.34 0.65 -7.87
N CYS A 207 -17.40 -0.30 -7.82
CA CYS A 207 -17.28 -1.32 -8.85
C CYS A 207 -18.34 -2.42 -8.75
N TYR A 208 -18.78 -2.78 -7.55
CA TYR A 208 -19.92 -3.66 -7.34
C TYR A 208 -21.19 -3.03 -7.93
N GLY A 209 -21.30 -1.70 -7.82
CA GLY A 209 -22.42 -0.91 -8.36
C GLY A 209 -23.57 -0.77 -7.35
N ASP A 210 -23.27 -0.88 -6.06
CA ASP A 210 -24.25 -0.67 -4.99
C ASP A 210 -24.30 0.81 -4.60
N ASN A 211 -25.45 1.44 -4.84
CA ASN A 211 -25.74 2.84 -4.52
C ASN A 211 -26.83 2.97 -3.45
N SER A 212 -27.06 1.92 -2.66
CA SER A 212 -28.15 1.88 -1.68
C SER A 212 -27.94 2.84 -0.51
N TYR A 213 -26.71 3.29 -0.28
CA TYR A 213 -26.33 4.15 0.83
C TYR A 213 -25.43 5.29 0.37
N SER A 214 -25.59 6.46 0.98
CA SER A 214 -24.59 7.53 0.92
C SER A 214 -23.31 7.14 1.68
N LEU A 215 -22.19 7.80 1.38
CA LEU A 215 -20.92 7.54 2.05
C LEU A 215 -21.01 7.69 3.58
N LYS A 216 -21.73 8.71 4.06
CA LYS A 216 -21.94 8.92 5.51
C LYS A 216 -22.76 7.82 6.17
N GLU A 217 -23.77 7.29 5.47
CA GLU A 217 -24.57 6.16 5.96
C GLU A 217 -23.72 4.89 6.05
N ILE A 218 -22.93 4.61 5.00
CA ILE A 218 -21.96 3.51 5.01
C ILE A 218 -21.04 3.61 6.22
N TYR A 219 -20.44 4.78 6.47
CA TYR A 219 -19.53 4.97 7.58
C TYR A 219 -20.21 4.80 8.94
N SER A 220 -21.46 5.26 9.04
CA SER A 220 -22.31 5.11 10.23
C SER A 220 -22.69 3.64 10.51
N LEU A 221 -22.78 2.80 9.48
CA LEU A 221 -22.97 1.35 9.62
C LEU A 221 -21.67 0.64 9.97
N VAL A 222 -20.61 0.89 9.20
CA VAL A 222 -19.33 0.20 9.33
C VAL A 222 -18.66 0.50 10.66
N ILE A 223 -18.70 1.75 11.16
CA ILE A 223 -18.08 2.10 12.45
C ILE A 223 -18.65 1.31 13.63
N LYS A 224 -19.92 0.88 13.56
CA LYS A 224 -20.58 0.07 14.60
C LYS A 224 -20.03 -1.35 14.69
N THR A 225 -19.35 -1.82 13.64
CA THR A 225 -18.69 -3.13 13.62
C THR A 225 -17.33 -3.13 14.33
N TRP A 226 -16.80 -1.95 14.69
CA TRP A 226 -15.50 -1.79 15.32
C TRP A 226 -15.63 -1.51 16.82
N ASN A 227 -15.00 -2.34 17.65
CA ASN A 227 -14.80 -2.04 19.06
C ASN A 227 -13.52 -1.21 19.23
N LYS A 228 -13.65 0.06 19.63
CA LYS A 228 -12.51 0.99 19.70
C LYS A 228 -11.37 0.51 20.62
N GLU A 229 -11.69 -0.15 21.73
CA GLU A 229 -10.68 -0.65 22.68
C GLU A 229 -9.92 -1.85 22.11
N LEU A 230 -10.63 -2.80 21.50
CA LEU A 230 -10.06 -4.04 20.98
C LEU A 230 -9.43 -3.88 19.60
N ASP A 231 -10.08 -3.12 18.73
CA ASP A 231 -9.79 -3.04 17.29
C ASP A 231 -9.08 -1.74 16.91
N GLY A 232 -9.18 -0.70 17.73
CA GLY A 232 -8.74 0.65 17.43
C GLY A 232 -9.77 1.43 16.62
N ASN A 233 -9.35 2.52 15.98
CA ASN A 233 -10.23 3.27 15.07
C ASN A 233 -10.72 2.37 13.93
N MET A 234 -11.90 2.65 13.37
CA MET A 234 -12.32 2.02 12.12
C MET A 234 -11.25 2.21 11.05
N LYS A 235 -10.86 1.13 10.37
CA LYS A 235 -9.95 1.17 9.23
C LYS A 235 -10.75 1.07 7.94
N VAL A 236 -10.36 1.81 6.91
CA VAL A 236 -10.98 1.78 5.58
C VAL A 236 -9.90 1.71 4.52
N HIS A 237 -10.30 1.26 3.34
CA HIS A 237 -9.47 1.25 2.14
C HIS A 237 -9.98 2.35 1.20
N TYR A 238 -9.06 3.17 0.71
CA TYR A 238 -9.34 4.23 -0.27
C TYR A 238 -8.52 3.99 -1.53
N SER A 239 -9.21 3.87 -2.65
CA SER A 239 -8.63 3.79 -3.98
C SER A 239 -9.45 4.59 -5.00
N GLU A 240 -8.86 4.79 -6.17
CA GLU A 240 -9.48 5.43 -7.31
C GLU A 240 -9.30 4.55 -8.55
N GLN A 241 -10.25 4.60 -9.48
CA GLN A 241 -10.17 3.85 -10.72
C GLN A 241 -9.09 4.43 -11.64
N ASP A 242 -8.22 3.57 -12.18
CA ASP A 242 -7.38 3.91 -13.33
C ASP A 242 -8.25 4.04 -14.58
N ILE A 243 -8.41 5.26 -15.07
CA ILE A 243 -9.30 5.60 -16.20
C ILE A 243 -8.89 4.92 -17.51
N PHE A 244 -7.66 4.40 -17.63
CA PHE A 244 -7.14 3.74 -18.82
C PHE A 244 -7.12 2.21 -18.71
N LYS A 245 -7.55 1.66 -17.57
CA LYS A 245 -7.55 0.20 -17.33
C LYS A 245 -8.95 -0.31 -17.02
N LYS A 246 -9.07 -1.64 -16.97
CA LYS A 246 -10.32 -2.32 -16.62
C LYS A 246 -10.84 -1.88 -15.25
N LYS A 247 -12.16 -1.95 -15.08
CA LYS A 247 -12.87 -1.73 -13.83
C LYS A 247 -12.23 -2.50 -12.65
N GLY A 248 -12.06 -1.83 -11.51
CA GLY A 248 -11.37 -2.32 -10.31
C GLY A 248 -9.84 -2.16 -10.35
N SER A 249 -9.27 -1.53 -11.38
CA SER A 249 -7.82 -1.26 -11.42
C SER A 249 -7.50 0.00 -10.65
N HIS A 250 -6.61 -0.09 -9.66
CA HIS A 250 -6.21 1.07 -8.87
C HIS A 250 -5.40 2.07 -9.71
N SER A 251 -5.69 3.36 -9.50
CA SER A 251 -5.05 4.49 -10.16
C SER A 251 -3.52 4.53 -9.93
N PRO A 252 -2.77 5.19 -10.83
CA PRO A 252 -1.34 5.42 -10.63
C PRO A 252 -1.02 6.24 -9.36
N SER A 253 -1.85 7.24 -9.07
CA SER A 253 -1.76 8.16 -7.94
C SER A 253 -3.15 8.59 -7.47
N ILE A 254 -3.28 9.06 -6.24
CA ILE A 254 -4.54 9.59 -5.68
C ILE A 254 -4.76 11.03 -6.16
N SER A 255 -5.93 11.35 -6.70
CA SER A 255 -6.31 12.73 -7.00
C SER A 255 -6.53 13.53 -5.71
N ILE A 256 -5.92 14.71 -5.59
CA ILE A 256 -6.03 15.46 -4.34
C ILE A 256 -7.44 16.01 -4.11
N ASN A 257 -8.11 16.48 -5.15
CA ASN A 257 -9.49 16.99 -5.01
C ASN A 257 -10.44 15.87 -4.58
N SER A 258 -10.42 14.74 -5.28
CA SER A 258 -11.25 13.58 -4.93
C SER A 258 -11.01 13.11 -3.50
N PHE A 259 -9.74 13.05 -3.07
CA PHE A 259 -9.41 12.68 -1.70
C PHE A 259 -9.90 13.69 -0.67
N LEU A 260 -9.78 15.00 -0.94
CA LEU A 260 -10.25 16.04 -0.03
C LEU A 260 -11.78 16.09 0.06
N GLU A 261 -12.49 15.90 -1.06
CA GLU A 261 -13.95 15.76 -1.08
C GLU A 261 -14.40 14.57 -0.22
N TYR A 262 -13.81 13.40 -0.47
CA TYR A 262 -14.03 12.20 0.35
C TYR A 262 -13.71 12.45 1.83
N TYR A 263 -12.57 13.07 2.13
CA TYR A 263 -12.13 13.35 3.49
C TYR A 263 -13.13 14.26 4.23
N GLU A 264 -13.61 15.31 3.59
CA GLU A 264 -14.57 16.24 4.18
C GLU A 264 -15.87 15.54 4.58
N GLU A 265 -16.31 14.53 3.83
CA GLU A 265 -17.48 13.72 4.16
C GLU A 265 -17.25 12.78 5.37
N VAL A 266 -16.03 12.24 5.52
CA VAL A 266 -15.76 11.15 6.48
C VAL A 266 -14.95 11.56 7.71
N LYS A 267 -14.42 12.78 7.77
CA LYS A 267 -13.52 13.23 8.85
C LYS A 267 -14.13 13.14 10.24
N GLU A 268 -15.45 13.29 10.37
CA GLU A 268 -16.16 13.19 11.66
C GLU A 268 -16.06 11.79 12.28
N PHE A 269 -15.92 10.75 11.45
CA PHE A 269 -15.74 9.37 11.90
C PHE A 269 -14.31 9.03 12.31
N SER A 270 -13.35 9.92 12.03
CA SER A 270 -11.92 9.75 12.34
C SER A 270 -11.31 8.40 11.91
N PRO A 271 -11.59 7.88 10.69
CA PRO A 271 -11.11 6.57 10.24
C PRO A 271 -9.58 6.54 10.12
N ASP A 272 -8.97 5.36 10.13
CA ASP A 272 -7.61 5.16 9.62
C ASP A 272 -7.70 4.70 8.15
N ILE A 273 -7.09 5.45 7.23
CA ILE A 273 -7.27 5.31 5.78
C ILE A 273 -6.03 4.64 5.17
N MET A 274 -6.20 3.43 4.63
CA MET A 274 -5.20 2.74 3.83
C MET A 274 -5.36 3.11 2.36
N LEU A 275 -4.34 3.74 1.78
CA LEU A 275 -4.31 4.04 0.35
C LEU A 275 -3.91 2.79 -0.45
N GLU A 276 -4.82 2.38 -1.32
CA GLU A 276 -4.71 1.24 -2.21
C GLU A 276 -4.32 1.74 -3.61
N VAL A 277 -3.10 2.29 -3.75
CA VAL A 277 -2.64 3.00 -4.96
C VAL A 277 -1.29 2.44 -5.46
N LYS A 278 -0.89 2.77 -6.70
CA LYS A 278 0.36 2.25 -7.30
C LYS A 278 1.63 2.97 -6.84
N ASP A 279 1.58 4.29 -6.62
CA ASP A 279 2.73 5.10 -6.18
C ASP A 279 2.94 5.14 -4.65
N LYS A 280 2.12 4.40 -3.90
CA LYS A 280 2.33 4.02 -2.50
C LYS A 280 2.50 5.21 -1.55
N ASP A 281 3.69 5.34 -0.98
CA ASP A 281 4.07 6.34 -0.01
C ASP A 281 4.04 7.76 -0.61
N ILE A 282 4.18 7.91 -1.92
CA ILE A 282 4.07 9.22 -2.60
C ILE A 282 2.66 9.78 -2.43
N SER A 283 1.61 9.00 -2.75
CA SER A 283 0.23 9.40 -2.50
C SER A 283 -0.07 9.59 -1.01
N ALA A 284 0.54 8.78 -0.13
CA ALA A 284 0.36 8.95 1.31
C ALA A 284 0.93 10.29 1.79
N ILE A 285 2.16 10.64 1.38
CA ILE A 285 2.81 11.93 1.66
C ILE A 285 1.96 13.07 1.11
N LYS A 286 1.48 12.95 -0.13
CA LYS A 286 0.61 13.92 -0.78
C LYS A 286 -0.67 14.22 0.02
N CYS A 287 -1.38 13.18 0.43
CA CYS A 287 -2.59 13.32 1.24
C CYS A 287 -2.29 13.90 2.62
N ILE A 288 -1.24 13.42 3.30
CA ILE A 288 -0.84 13.91 4.63
C ILE A 288 -0.46 15.38 4.59
N ASN A 289 0.35 15.80 3.60
CA ASN A 289 0.77 17.19 3.44
C ASN A 289 -0.41 18.12 3.22
N SER A 290 -1.39 17.69 2.41
CA SER A 290 -2.61 18.46 2.15
C SER A 290 -3.45 18.65 3.42
N LEU A 291 -3.58 17.61 4.24
CA LEU A 291 -4.25 17.74 5.53
C LEU A 291 -3.47 18.61 6.53
N LYS A 292 -2.13 18.55 6.51
CA LYS A 292 -1.30 19.45 7.33
C LYS A 292 -1.47 20.90 6.91
N GLU A 293 -1.61 21.17 5.62
CA GLU A 293 -1.87 22.51 5.08
C GLU A 293 -3.23 23.05 5.55
N ILE A 294 -4.30 22.26 5.40
CA ILE A 294 -5.65 22.61 5.90
C ILE A 294 -5.61 22.92 7.41
N ASN A 295 -4.87 22.11 8.17
CA ASN A 295 -4.71 22.29 9.61
C ASN A 295 -3.62 23.32 10.01
N LYS A 296 -3.00 24.01 9.05
CA LYS A 296 -1.93 25.01 9.28
C LYS A 296 -0.74 24.50 10.09
N THR A 297 -0.41 23.21 9.94
CA THR A 297 0.74 22.53 10.58
C THR A 297 1.86 22.16 9.61
N LEU A 298 1.67 22.44 8.31
CA LEU A 298 2.71 22.27 7.31
C LEU A 298 3.77 23.37 7.45
N ASN A 299 5.04 22.98 7.58
CA ASN A 299 6.14 23.94 7.63
C ASN A 299 6.67 24.29 6.22
N SER A 300 7.26 25.48 6.08
CA SER A 300 7.74 26.00 4.78
C SER A 300 8.87 25.17 4.16
N LYS A 301 9.66 24.47 4.98
CA LYS A 301 10.71 23.55 4.50
C LYS A 301 10.09 22.34 3.81
N ALA A 302 9.11 21.69 4.44
CA ALA A 302 8.39 20.54 3.89
C ALA A 302 7.67 20.90 2.59
N TYR A 303 7.08 22.10 2.52
CA TYR A 303 6.49 22.65 1.29
C TYR A 303 7.51 22.68 0.14
N ARG A 304 8.70 23.25 0.37
CA ARG A 304 9.75 23.37 -0.66
C ARG A 304 10.28 22.00 -1.07
N GLU A 305 10.62 21.16 -0.10
CA GLU A 305 11.14 19.81 -0.35
C GLU A 305 10.17 18.98 -1.19
N GLU A 306 8.87 19.10 -0.94
CA GLU A 306 7.86 18.37 -1.70
C GLU A 306 7.79 18.82 -3.16
N ILE A 307 7.82 20.13 -3.43
CA ILE A 307 7.88 20.63 -4.81
C ILE A 307 9.16 20.17 -5.52
N GLU A 308 10.31 20.22 -4.84
CA GLU A 308 11.58 19.74 -5.40
C GLU A 308 11.47 18.28 -5.85
N ASN A 309 10.84 17.40 -5.05
CA ASN A 309 10.68 15.99 -5.38
C ASN A 309 9.92 15.77 -6.71
N TYR A 310 9.01 16.66 -7.09
CA TYR A 310 8.23 16.52 -8.33
C TYR A 310 8.86 17.17 -9.56
N LYS A 311 9.90 18.00 -9.42
CA LYS A 311 10.42 18.81 -10.56
C LYS A 311 10.79 17.98 -11.78
N LEU A 312 11.50 16.87 -11.59
CA LEU A 312 11.87 15.97 -12.69
C LEU A 312 10.63 15.36 -13.35
N LEU A 313 9.61 15.01 -12.56
CA LEU A 313 8.36 14.47 -13.08
C LEU A 313 7.58 15.52 -13.87
N LEU A 314 7.50 16.75 -13.38
CA LEU A 314 6.79 17.85 -14.06
C LEU A 314 7.44 18.19 -15.41
N LEU A 315 8.77 18.20 -15.49
CA LEU A 315 9.49 18.45 -16.74
C LEU A 315 9.11 17.47 -17.86
N GLN A 316 8.70 16.25 -17.53
CA GLN A 316 8.25 15.26 -18.51
C GLN A 316 6.98 15.70 -19.25
N TYR A 317 6.18 16.57 -18.65
CA TYR A 317 4.87 16.98 -19.17
C TYR A 317 4.82 18.47 -19.52
N ASP A 318 5.61 19.31 -18.87
CA ASP A 318 5.72 20.73 -19.16
C ASP A 318 7.17 21.21 -18.97
N LYS A 319 7.86 21.52 -20.09
CA LYS A 319 9.24 22.03 -20.08
C LYS A 319 9.35 23.43 -19.45
N ASP A 320 8.25 24.18 -19.43
CA ASP A 320 8.17 25.57 -18.98
C ASP A 320 7.52 25.69 -17.59
N PHE A 321 7.27 24.56 -16.90
CA PHE A 321 6.53 24.51 -15.63
C PHE A 321 7.10 25.44 -14.55
N GLN A 322 8.39 25.77 -14.62
CA GLN A 322 9.03 26.70 -13.68
C GLN A 322 8.41 28.10 -13.72
N LYS A 323 7.90 28.54 -14.88
CA LYS A 323 7.13 29.80 -15.01
C LYS A 323 5.86 29.75 -14.17
N ASN A 324 5.26 28.57 -14.05
CA ASN A 324 4.05 28.31 -13.28
C ASN A 324 4.36 28.06 -11.78
N LEU A 325 5.56 27.64 -11.41
CA LEU A 325 5.92 27.38 -10.00
C LEU A 325 5.73 28.61 -9.09
N ASN A 326 6.03 29.81 -9.59
CA ASN A 326 5.82 31.05 -8.84
C ASN A 326 4.32 31.35 -8.61
N SER A 327 3.44 30.78 -9.45
CA SER A 327 1.99 30.96 -9.32
C SER A 327 1.38 30.12 -8.20
N PHE A 328 2.00 28.99 -7.82
CA PHE A 328 1.55 28.14 -6.70
C PHE A 328 1.91 28.68 -5.32
N SER A 329 2.21 29.98 -5.20
CA SER A 329 2.60 30.64 -3.95
C SER A 329 1.58 30.53 -2.80
N LYS A 330 0.41 29.90 -3.03
CA LYS A 330 -0.70 29.80 -2.08
C LYS A 330 -0.85 28.45 -1.39
N GLY A 331 -0.12 27.39 -1.77
CA GLY A 331 -0.18 26.11 -1.05
C GLY A 331 0.09 24.86 -1.90
N LEU A 332 0.46 23.75 -1.23
CA LEU A 332 0.68 22.44 -1.85
C LEU A 332 -0.60 21.89 -2.47
N ILE A 333 -1.78 22.21 -1.95
CA ILE A 333 -3.04 21.72 -2.53
C ILE A 333 -3.22 22.26 -3.96
N GLU A 334 -2.90 23.53 -4.20
CA GLU A 334 -2.95 24.12 -5.53
C GLU A 334 -1.91 23.47 -6.47
N PHE A 335 -0.70 23.24 -5.95
CA PHE A 335 0.37 22.55 -6.66
C PHE A 335 -0.01 21.10 -7.03
N TYR A 336 -0.59 20.34 -6.11
CA TYR A 336 -1.04 18.97 -6.34
C TYR A 336 -2.18 18.91 -7.36
N ASN A 337 -3.08 19.89 -7.34
CA ASN A 337 -4.12 20.01 -8.35
C ASN A 337 -3.59 20.29 -9.74
N TYR A 338 -2.55 21.12 -9.83
CA TYR A 338 -1.82 21.32 -11.07
C TYR A 338 -1.13 20.03 -11.54
N LEU A 339 -0.42 19.34 -10.63
CA LEU A 339 0.23 18.07 -10.90
C LEU A 339 -0.75 17.03 -11.45
N ASP A 340 -1.91 16.85 -10.81
CA ASP A 340 -2.89 15.84 -11.21
C ASP A 340 -3.42 16.07 -12.62
N LYS A 341 -3.71 17.34 -12.97
CA LYS A 341 -4.10 17.71 -14.34
C LYS A 341 -2.98 17.45 -15.33
N LEU A 342 -1.75 17.78 -14.95
CA LEU A 342 -0.60 17.63 -15.82
C LEU A 342 -0.26 16.16 -16.10
N LEU A 343 -0.39 15.27 -15.11
CA LEU A 343 -0.14 13.83 -15.28
C LEU A 343 -1.14 13.14 -16.22
N LEU A 344 -2.31 13.74 -16.47
CA LEU A 344 -3.28 13.28 -17.47
C LEU A 344 -2.97 13.79 -18.89
N SER A 345 -2.05 14.73 -19.03
CA SER A 345 -1.68 15.32 -20.32
C SER A 345 -0.64 14.44 -21.04
N PRO A 346 -0.60 14.48 -22.38
CA PRO A 346 0.50 13.87 -23.13
C PRO A 346 1.86 14.45 -22.69
N LYS A 347 2.91 13.63 -22.74
CA LYS A 347 4.28 14.08 -22.41
C LYS A 347 4.75 15.13 -23.42
N ASP A 348 5.41 16.19 -22.94
CA ASP A 348 6.15 17.12 -23.81
C ASP A 348 7.44 16.42 -24.25
N ILE A 349 7.63 16.23 -25.56
CA ILE A 349 8.78 15.47 -26.08
C ILE A 349 10.13 16.12 -25.69
N ILE A 350 10.20 17.45 -25.72
CA ILE A 350 11.42 18.19 -25.39
C ILE A 350 11.68 18.11 -23.88
N GLY A 351 10.64 18.35 -23.09
CA GLY A 351 10.66 18.24 -21.64
C GLY A 351 11.00 16.83 -21.17
N PHE A 352 10.41 15.80 -21.77
CA PHE A 352 10.68 14.41 -21.43
C PHE A 352 12.12 13.99 -21.75
N LYS A 353 12.66 14.38 -22.91
CA LYS A 353 14.07 14.18 -23.21
C LYS A 353 14.95 14.87 -22.16
N TYR A 354 14.66 16.13 -21.85
CA TYR A 354 15.45 16.90 -20.89
C TYR A 354 15.38 16.33 -19.47
N SER A 355 14.20 15.92 -19.00
CA SER A 355 14.02 15.28 -17.69
C SER A 355 14.78 13.95 -17.60
N LEU A 356 14.84 13.18 -18.69
CA LEU A 356 15.64 11.96 -18.77
C LEU A 356 17.14 12.27 -18.63
N GLU A 357 17.64 13.28 -19.33
CA GLU A 357 19.05 13.68 -19.26
C GLU A 357 19.42 14.21 -17.86
N LEU A 358 18.55 14.99 -17.22
CA LEU A 358 18.74 15.45 -15.84
C LEU A 358 18.73 14.29 -14.85
N ALA A 359 17.74 13.40 -14.93
CA ALA A 359 17.65 12.23 -14.07
C ALA A 359 18.88 11.31 -14.23
N PHE A 360 19.37 11.17 -15.46
CA PHE A 360 20.61 10.45 -15.74
C PHE A 360 21.84 11.12 -15.14
N ASN A 361 21.93 12.45 -15.19
CA ASN A 361 23.04 13.19 -14.59
C ASN A 361 23.11 13.01 -13.07
N ILE A 362 21.97 12.90 -12.38
CA ILE A 362 21.92 12.60 -10.95
C ILE A 362 22.45 11.18 -10.67
N LEU A 363 22.25 10.25 -11.59
CA LEU A 363 22.71 8.85 -11.49
C LEU A 363 24.15 8.62 -11.96
N LYS A 364 24.79 9.60 -12.62
CA LYS A 364 26.01 9.37 -13.40
C LYS A 364 27.15 8.76 -12.57
N ASP A 365 27.23 9.11 -11.29
CA ASP A 365 28.29 8.66 -10.37
C ASP A 365 27.97 7.28 -9.75
N HIS A 366 26.78 6.73 -10.03
CA HIS A 366 26.27 5.46 -9.51
C HIS A 366 26.14 4.36 -10.60
N ILE A 367 26.56 4.63 -11.83
CA ILE A 367 26.36 3.72 -12.98
C ILE A 367 27.66 3.47 -13.73
N SER A 368 27.78 2.29 -14.33
CA SER A 368 28.96 1.92 -15.11
C SER A 368 28.99 2.62 -16.48
N ASN A 369 30.19 2.68 -17.08
CA ASN A 369 30.37 3.19 -18.45
C ASN A 369 29.47 2.47 -19.47
N ARG A 370 29.26 1.16 -19.31
CA ARG A 370 28.38 0.38 -20.19
C ARG A 370 26.91 0.82 -20.07
N GLU A 371 26.45 1.05 -18.85
CA GLU A 371 25.07 1.51 -18.59
C GLU A 371 24.86 2.93 -19.12
N SER A 372 25.87 3.80 -18.93
CA SER A 372 25.91 5.15 -19.49
C SER A 372 25.80 5.16 -21.02
N LEU A 373 26.59 4.33 -21.71
CA LEU A 373 26.54 4.22 -23.17
C LEU A 373 25.19 3.71 -23.68
N TYR A 374 24.59 2.72 -23.00
CA TYR A 374 23.28 2.19 -23.39
C TYR A 374 22.17 3.23 -23.22
N PHE A 375 22.17 3.99 -22.12
CA PHE A 375 21.21 5.08 -21.95
C PHE A 375 21.36 6.15 -23.05
N LYS A 376 22.60 6.60 -23.32
CA LYS A 376 22.88 7.58 -24.39
C LYS A 376 22.42 7.09 -25.76
N LYS A 377 22.58 5.79 -26.05
CA LYS A 377 22.06 5.16 -27.27
C LYS A 377 20.54 5.33 -27.36
N LEU A 378 19.79 4.99 -26.31
CA LEU A 378 18.32 5.13 -26.29
C LEU A 378 17.87 6.58 -26.51
N ILE A 379 18.57 7.55 -25.91
CA ILE A 379 18.28 8.99 -26.10
C ILE A 379 18.52 9.41 -27.56
N ASN A 380 19.64 8.98 -28.17
CA ASN A 380 19.97 9.29 -29.55
C ASN A 380 19.01 8.67 -30.56
N GLU A 381 18.54 7.45 -30.29
CA GLU A 381 17.53 6.74 -31.09
C GLU A 381 16.09 7.23 -30.83
N LYS A 382 15.92 8.25 -29.97
CA LYS A 382 14.63 8.82 -29.54
C LYS A 382 13.69 7.78 -28.89
N GLU A 383 14.25 6.73 -28.30
CA GLU A 383 13.51 5.68 -27.58
C GLU A 383 13.23 6.09 -26.12
N TYR A 384 12.57 7.23 -25.91
CA TYR A 384 12.45 7.86 -24.58
C TYR A 384 11.72 7.01 -23.54
N GLU A 385 10.69 6.25 -23.94
CA GLU A 385 10.00 5.33 -23.03
C GLU A 385 10.91 4.19 -22.57
N LYS A 386 11.69 3.61 -23.48
CA LYS A 386 12.68 2.58 -23.13
C LYS A 386 13.78 3.17 -22.26
N ALA A 387 14.20 4.41 -22.51
CA ALA A 387 15.15 5.14 -21.65
C ALA A 387 14.59 5.33 -20.24
N LYS A 388 13.31 5.68 -20.09
CA LYS A 388 12.63 5.80 -18.79
C LYS A 388 12.56 4.48 -18.04
N VAL A 389 12.17 3.40 -18.71
CA VAL A 389 12.15 2.04 -18.14
C VAL A 389 13.55 1.62 -17.71
N TYR A 390 14.56 1.92 -18.52
CA TYR A 390 15.94 1.61 -18.20
C TYR A 390 16.44 2.40 -16.99
N LEU A 391 16.19 3.72 -16.94
CA LEU A 391 16.53 4.58 -15.81
C LEU A 391 15.86 4.08 -14.52
N THR A 392 14.60 3.67 -14.60
CA THR A 392 13.88 3.06 -13.47
C THR A 392 14.59 1.82 -12.92
N LYS A 393 15.15 0.97 -13.80
CA LYS A 393 15.96 -0.18 -13.37
C LYS A 393 17.26 0.25 -12.69
N LEU A 394 17.88 1.35 -13.12
CA LEU A 394 19.11 1.88 -12.50
C LEU A 394 18.84 2.48 -11.12
N VAL A 395 17.78 3.29 -10.98
CA VAL A 395 17.36 3.87 -9.70
C VAL A 395 17.11 2.78 -8.65
N LYS A 396 16.44 1.69 -9.05
CA LYS A 396 16.16 0.52 -8.19
C LYS A 396 17.41 -0.27 -7.75
N LYS A 397 18.62 0.11 -8.18
CA LYS A 397 19.88 -0.43 -7.66
C LYS A 397 20.45 0.37 -6.48
N ILE A 398 20.02 1.61 -6.28
CA ILE A 398 20.57 2.52 -5.26
C ILE A 398 19.73 2.46 -3.99
N GLU A 399 20.23 1.93 -2.88
CA GLU A 399 19.44 1.66 -1.66
C GLU A 399 18.51 2.82 -1.21
N PHE A 400 19.03 4.04 -1.23
CA PHE A 400 18.26 5.26 -0.97
C PHE A 400 18.44 6.23 -2.14
N PRO A 401 17.65 6.06 -3.21
CA PRO A 401 17.74 6.97 -4.33
C PRO A 401 17.25 8.36 -3.88
N PRO A 402 17.80 9.45 -4.42
CA PRO A 402 17.23 10.79 -4.25
C PRO A 402 15.71 10.77 -4.47
N LYS A 403 14.94 11.42 -3.58
CA LYS A 403 13.47 11.41 -3.64
C LYS A 403 12.96 11.89 -5.00
N GLU A 404 13.59 12.90 -5.59
CA GLU A 404 13.28 13.39 -6.93
C GLU A 404 13.33 12.31 -8.01
N LEU A 405 14.28 11.37 -7.93
CA LEU A 405 14.35 10.23 -8.84
C LEU A 405 13.24 9.22 -8.55
N SER A 406 12.93 8.99 -7.28
CA SER A 406 11.85 8.09 -6.87
C SER A 406 10.48 8.57 -7.37
N TYR A 407 10.20 9.86 -7.21
CA TYR A 407 8.99 10.50 -7.73
C TYR A 407 8.98 10.50 -9.25
N TYR A 408 10.14 10.73 -9.89
CA TYR A 408 10.25 10.62 -11.34
C TYR A 408 9.88 9.22 -11.85
N ILE A 409 10.36 8.15 -11.22
CA ILE A 409 10.11 6.78 -11.68
C ILE A 409 8.76 6.19 -11.24
N SER A 410 8.01 6.88 -10.37
CA SER A 410 6.72 6.37 -9.87
C SER A 410 5.63 6.30 -10.93
N GLN A 411 5.74 7.14 -11.98
CA GLN A 411 4.83 7.22 -13.13
C GLN A 411 5.41 6.54 -14.38
N SER A 412 6.10 5.41 -14.23
CA SER A 412 6.77 4.69 -15.32
C SER A 412 5.91 3.66 -16.06
#